data_AF-A0A9W8HCD3-F1
#
_entry.id   AF-A0A9W8HCD3-F1
#
_cell.length_a   1.000
_cell.length_b   1.000
_cell.length_c   1.000
_cell.angle_alpha   90.00
_cell.angle_beta   90.00
_cell.angle_gamma   90.00
#
_symmetry.space_group_name_H-M   'P 1'
#
loop_
_entity.id
_entity.type
_entity.pdbx_description
1 polymer ?
#
loop_
_entity_poly.entity_id
_entity_poly.type
_entity_poly.pdbx_seq_one_letter_code
_entity_poly.pdbx_strand_id
1 'polypeptide(L)'
;MTGEEAGKRKRPMGLKARAAKKTSAGPAVRDFEDSTATVVLQGDEGSNELDELEGIFDSAIASADEDPERALALLRGTIHESDRMLRARDAAAAADDDQPPLEARFYLVYGSALFALAELDEAAEGDRPALLEAARERLEQARALCEDRDRPLLWRVHLALAKAELEILAVDEAAAVPLPSLDRAMQSLEAASSSEGPLPQREEPLAVVDLVLSLADSQRVGPRVAAELAAWGADQARRLPGAEARHMLGRALWVRASALTDKAEAEEEEEDDDNEDETTTTEPVRTLLAEAAELLADAEDSDTLLLRGEVEINLGNALDGDADAQERAYAAAVATFRRVQAMGALPEQFAEYIDAFENPASDDDGGDDVVEEE
;
A
#
# COMPACT_ATOMS: atom_id res chain seq x y z
N MET A 1 46.83 31.35 -1.66
CA MET A 1 45.69 30.71 -2.32
C MET A 1 44.96 29.97 -1.22
N THR A 2 44.04 30.68 -0.58
CA THR A 2 43.22 30.18 0.52
C THR A 2 42.08 29.37 -0.12
N GLY A 3 42.07 28.06 0.11
CA GLY A 3 40.93 27.22 -0.22
C GLY A 3 39.78 27.61 0.70
N GLU A 4 38.68 28.06 0.11
CA GLU A 4 37.39 28.17 0.78
C GLU A 4 37.00 26.78 1.29
N GLU A 5 36.81 26.67 2.60
CA GLU A 5 36.02 25.59 3.18
C GLU A 5 34.59 25.79 2.67
N ALA A 6 34.18 24.97 1.71
CA ALA A 6 32.79 24.84 1.33
C ALA A 6 32.03 24.35 2.57
N GLY A 7 31.18 25.22 3.13
CA GLY A 7 30.34 24.90 4.27
C GLY A 7 29.56 23.62 4.00
N LYS A 8 29.70 22.63 4.88
CA LYS A 8 28.94 21.38 4.84
C LYS A 8 27.46 21.72 5.00
N ARG A 9 26.72 21.76 3.88
CA ARG A 9 25.26 21.90 3.89
C ARG A 9 24.67 20.73 4.67
N LYS A 10 23.71 21.01 5.56
CA LYS A 10 22.98 19.96 6.30
C LYS A 10 22.27 19.05 5.28
N ARG A 11 22.47 17.74 5.41
CA ARG A 11 21.85 16.75 4.53
C ARG A 11 20.33 16.81 4.72
N PRO A 12 19.53 16.96 3.65
CA PRO A 12 18.09 16.87 3.77
C PRO A 12 17.72 15.43 4.14
N MET A 13 17.12 15.24 5.31
CA MET A 13 16.57 13.94 5.69
C MET A 13 15.45 13.56 4.72
N GLY A 14 15.47 12.33 4.19
CA GLY A 14 14.39 11.84 3.34
C GLY A 14 13.04 11.99 4.03
N LEU A 15 12.02 12.43 3.29
CA LEU A 15 10.71 12.84 3.83
C LEU A 15 9.83 11.69 4.35
N LYS A 16 10.41 10.51 4.63
CA LYS A 16 9.69 9.31 5.13
C LYS A 16 9.01 9.50 6.48
N ALA A 17 9.20 10.62 7.17
CA ALA A 17 8.57 10.89 8.46
C ALA A 17 7.08 11.26 8.37
N ARG A 18 6.26 10.68 7.46
CA ARG A 18 4.81 11.00 7.38
C ARG A 18 3.91 9.85 6.89
N ALA A 19 3.70 8.85 7.76
CA ALA A 19 2.43 8.11 7.83
C ALA A 19 1.80 8.13 9.25
N ALA A 20 2.25 9.02 10.14
CA ALA A 20 1.76 9.05 11.53
C ALA A 20 1.52 10.48 12.04
N LYS A 21 0.47 11.16 11.54
CA LYS A 21 -0.22 12.20 12.34
C LYS A 21 -1.58 12.60 11.73
N LYS A 22 -2.60 11.79 11.97
CA LYS A 22 -3.99 12.30 11.98
C LYS A 22 -4.25 12.90 13.35
N THR A 23 -4.44 14.21 13.37
CA THR A 23 -4.76 15.01 14.56
C THR A 23 -6.12 14.61 15.12
N SER A 24 -6.14 14.28 16.41
CA SER A 24 -7.35 13.96 17.17
C SER A 24 -8.15 15.22 17.54
N ALA A 25 -9.48 15.13 17.47
CA ALA A 25 -10.38 16.13 18.02
C ALA A 25 -11.63 15.50 18.65
N GLY A 26 -11.61 15.37 19.99
CA GLY A 26 -12.75 15.59 20.89
C GLY A 26 -13.85 14.50 21.00
N PRO A 27 -14.38 14.23 22.22
CA PRO A 27 -15.28 13.10 22.46
C PRO A 27 -16.74 13.47 22.19
N ALA A 28 -17.43 12.62 21.41
CA ALA A 28 -18.89 12.63 21.32
C ALA A 28 -19.45 11.43 22.09
N VAL A 29 -19.97 11.69 23.29
CA VAL A 29 -20.83 10.74 24.01
C VAL A 29 -22.17 10.70 23.30
N ARG A 30 -22.57 9.54 22.75
CA ARG A 30 -23.99 9.21 22.49
C ARG A 30 -24.24 7.71 22.69
N ASP A 31 -25.01 7.42 23.74
CA ASP A 31 -25.77 6.19 23.92
C ASP A 31 -26.64 5.91 22.70
N PHE A 32 -26.50 4.74 22.07
CA PHE A 32 -27.59 4.11 21.35
C PHE A 32 -27.57 2.60 21.54
N GLU A 33 -28.67 2.12 22.13
CA GLU A 33 -29.01 0.74 22.37
C GLU A 33 -29.22 -0.04 21.06
N ASP A 34 -28.95 -1.34 21.15
CA ASP A 34 -29.29 -2.40 20.20
C ASP A 34 -30.52 -2.08 19.32
N SER A 35 -30.28 -1.85 18.03
CA SER A 35 -31.33 -2.04 17.02
C SER A 35 -30.75 -2.66 15.77
N THR A 36 -31.06 -3.94 15.60
CA THR A 36 -30.94 -4.69 14.35
C THR A 36 -31.78 -4.01 13.28
N ALA A 37 -31.16 -3.16 12.46
CA ALA A 37 -31.80 -2.56 11.29
C ALA A 37 -31.89 -3.61 10.18
N THR A 38 -33.09 -4.13 9.92
CA THR A 38 -33.38 -4.95 8.74
C THR A 38 -33.46 -4.04 7.52
N VAL A 39 -32.38 -4.00 6.73
CA VAL A 39 -32.38 -3.32 5.44
C VAL A 39 -33.23 -4.15 4.47
N VAL A 40 -34.45 -3.70 4.18
CA VAL A 40 -35.31 -4.34 3.16
C VAL A 40 -34.85 -3.84 1.80
N LEU A 41 -34.20 -4.71 1.03
CA LEU A 41 -33.89 -4.44 -0.37
C LEU A 41 -35.09 -4.76 -1.25
N GLN A 42 -35.32 -3.91 -2.25
CA GLN A 42 -36.26 -4.16 -3.33
C GLN A 42 -35.65 -5.19 -4.29
N GLY A 43 -35.82 -6.48 -4.00
CA GLY A 43 -35.53 -7.56 -4.94
C GLY A 43 -36.69 -7.71 -5.94
N ASP A 44 -36.35 -7.86 -7.22
CA ASP A 44 -37.28 -8.30 -8.27
C ASP A 44 -37.67 -9.76 -7.95
N GLU A 45 -38.97 -10.11 -7.95
CA GLU A 45 -39.46 -11.46 -7.64
C GLU A 45 -38.93 -12.48 -8.68
N GLY A 46 -37.71 -12.99 -8.49
CA GLY A 46 -37.04 -13.91 -9.42
C GLY A 46 -35.50 -13.97 -9.34
N SER A 47 -34.83 -13.10 -8.56
CA SER A 47 -33.37 -13.19 -8.36
C SER A 47 -32.96 -14.38 -7.50
N ASN A 48 -31.81 -14.98 -7.82
CA ASN A 48 -31.17 -15.98 -6.97
C ASN A 48 -30.72 -15.29 -5.66
N GLU A 49 -30.91 -15.95 -4.52
CA GLU A 49 -30.54 -15.44 -3.17
C GLU A 49 -29.08 -14.95 -3.12
N LEU A 50 -28.18 -15.60 -3.87
CA LEU A 50 -26.79 -15.19 -3.98
C LEU A 50 -26.57 -13.94 -4.85
N ASP A 51 -27.36 -13.72 -5.89
CA ASP A 51 -27.28 -12.49 -6.68
C ASP A 51 -27.75 -11.29 -5.85
N GLU A 52 -28.75 -11.50 -4.98
CA GLU A 52 -29.17 -10.48 -4.01
C GLU A 52 -28.04 -10.17 -3.02
N LEU A 53 -27.40 -11.21 -2.45
CA LEU A 53 -26.27 -11.05 -1.54
C LEU A 53 -25.10 -10.27 -2.16
N GLU A 54 -24.74 -10.59 -3.40
CA GLU A 54 -23.71 -9.87 -4.17
C GLU A 54 -24.11 -8.41 -4.40
N GLY A 55 -25.38 -8.14 -4.72
CA GLY A 55 -25.90 -6.77 -4.87
C GLY A 55 -25.82 -5.93 -3.58
N ILE A 56 -26.02 -6.54 -2.41
CA ILE A 56 -25.82 -5.86 -1.11
C ILE A 56 -24.35 -5.50 -0.93
N PHE A 57 -23.46 -6.45 -1.18
CA PHE A 57 -22.03 -6.26 -1.05
C PHE A 57 -21.52 -5.16 -1.99
N ASP A 58 -21.88 -5.21 -3.27
CA ASP A 58 -21.47 -4.21 -4.26
C ASP A 58 -21.98 -2.81 -3.89
N SER A 59 -23.21 -2.71 -3.37
CA SER A 59 -23.76 -1.46 -2.85
C SER A 59 -22.98 -0.93 -1.65
N ALA A 60 -22.45 -1.83 -0.81
CA ALA A 60 -21.62 -1.47 0.34
C ALA A 60 -20.28 -0.89 -0.12
N ILE A 61 -19.60 -1.55 -1.06
CA ILE A 61 -18.32 -1.11 -1.62
C ILE A 61 -18.49 0.25 -2.33
N ALA A 62 -19.55 0.42 -3.12
CA ALA A 62 -19.83 1.69 -3.79
C ALA A 62 -20.11 2.85 -2.81
N SER A 63 -20.59 2.56 -1.60
CA SER A 63 -20.89 3.57 -0.58
C SER A 63 -19.70 3.87 0.35
N ALA A 64 -18.60 3.11 0.28
CA ALA A 64 -17.52 3.14 1.26
C ALA A 64 -16.85 4.53 1.38
N ASP A 65 -16.67 5.23 0.27
CA ASP A 65 -16.01 6.55 0.25
C ASP A 65 -16.98 7.70 0.54
N GLU A 66 -18.26 7.57 0.15
CA GLU A 66 -19.26 8.64 0.24
C GLU A 66 -20.07 8.61 1.56
N ASP A 67 -20.39 7.42 2.06
CA ASP A 67 -21.22 7.18 3.24
C ASP A 67 -20.72 5.93 4.00
N PRO A 68 -19.63 6.05 4.77
CA PRO A 68 -19.03 4.93 5.49
C PRO A 68 -19.98 4.24 6.47
N GLU A 69 -20.87 5.00 7.12
CA GLU A 69 -21.87 4.44 8.06
C GLU A 69 -22.84 3.51 7.33
N ARG A 70 -23.32 3.92 6.15
CA ARG A 70 -24.15 3.08 5.29
C ARG A 70 -23.38 1.86 4.78
N ALA A 71 -22.13 2.03 4.37
CA ALA A 71 -21.28 0.92 3.93
C ALA A 71 -21.14 -0.14 5.05
N LEU A 72 -20.83 0.29 6.27
CA LEU A 72 -20.75 -0.59 7.45
C LEU A 72 -22.06 -1.33 7.72
N ALA A 73 -23.21 -0.63 7.64
CA ALA A 73 -24.51 -1.25 7.82
C ALA A 73 -24.79 -2.33 6.76
N LEU A 74 -24.45 -2.07 5.50
CA LEU A 74 -24.61 -3.02 4.40
C LEU A 74 -23.67 -4.23 4.54
N LEU A 75 -22.40 -4.01 4.91
CA LEU A 75 -21.43 -5.09 5.14
C LEU A 75 -21.88 -6.04 6.27
N ARG A 76 -22.36 -5.49 7.39
CA ARG A 76 -22.95 -6.30 8.47
C ARG A 76 -24.19 -7.06 7.98
N GLY A 77 -25.01 -6.44 7.12
CA GLY A 77 -26.12 -7.10 6.44
C GLY A 77 -25.68 -8.29 5.58
N THR A 78 -24.66 -8.11 4.73
CA THR A 78 -24.06 -9.18 3.92
C THR A 78 -23.53 -10.33 4.79
N ILE A 79 -22.85 -10.02 5.90
CA ILE A 79 -22.32 -11.05 6.82
C ILE A 79 -23.47 -11.83 7.48
N HIS A 80 -24.47 -11.15 8.03
CA HIS A 80 -25.63 -11.80 8.65
C HIS A 80 -26.40 -12.69 7.68
N GLU A 81 -26.56 -12.24 6.44
CA GLU A 81 -27.20 -13.00 5.39
C GLU A 81 -26.38 -14.23 4.99
N SER A 82 -25.05 -14.06 4.89
CA SER A 82 -24.13 -15.19 4.67
C SER A 82 -24.24 -16.24 5.77
N ASP A 83 -24.32 -15.82 7.04
CA ASP A 83 -24.51 -16.71 8.18
C ASP A 83 -25.87 -17.41 8.17
N ARG A 84 -26.92 -16.75 7.67
CA ARG A 84 -28.24 -17.37 7.46
C ARG A 84 -28.15 -18.48 6.42
N MET A 85 -27.55 -18.20 5.26
CA MET A 85 -27.37 -19.16 4.17
C MET A 85 -26.54 -20.37 4.61
N LEU A 86 -25.46 -20.16 5.37
CA LEU A 86 -24.65 -21.25 5.92
C LEU A 86 -25.45 -22.12 6.88
N ARG A 87 -26.21 -21.54 7.83
CA ARG A 87 -27.06 -22.31 8.75
C ARG A 87 -28.14 -23.09 8.03
N ALA A 88 -28.76 -22.51 7.00
CA ALA A 88 -29.75 -23.20 6.17
C ALA A 88 -29.12 -24.40 5.44
N ARG A 89 -27.91 -24.21 4.88
CA ARG A 89 -27.15 -25.29 4.24
C ARG A 89 -26.76 -26.38 5.24
N ASP A 90 -26.25 -26.02 6.41
CA ASP A 90 -25.83 -26.98 7.44
C ASP A 90 -27.02 -27.79 7.95
N ALA A 91 -28.19 -27.16 8.10
CA ALA A 91 -29.42 -27.85 8.44
C ALA A 91 -29.89 -28.82 7.33
N ALA A 92 -29.73 -28.45 6.06
CA ALA A 92 -30.00 -29.33 4.93
C ALA A 92 -29.01 -30.49 4.86
N ALA A 93 -27.71 -30.23 5.05
CA ALA A 93 -26.66 -31.24 5.06
C ALA A 93 -26.81 -32.23 6.23
N ALA A 94 -27.30 -31.78 7.39
CA ALA A 94 -27.62 -32.68 8.50
C ALA A 94 -28.80 -33.63 8.20
N ALA A 95 -29.63 -33.31 7.20
CA ALA A 95 -30.73 -34.15 6.75
C ALA A 95 -30.34 -35.02 5.54
N ASP A 96 -29.36 -34.59 4.75
CA ASP A 96 -28.83 -35.26 3.56
C ASP A 96 -27.32 -35.05 3.44
N ASP A 97 -26.53 -36.08 3.75
CA ASP A 97 -25.07 -36.04 3.74
C ASP A 97 -24.48 -35.73 2.34
N ASP A 98 -25.28 -35.89 1.26
CA ASP A 98 -24.86 -35.61 -0.12
C ASP A 98 -25.09 -34.14 -0.54
N GLN A 99 -25.54 -33.27 0.38
CA GLN A 99 -25.76 -31.86 0.08
C GLN A 99 -24.42 -31.17 -0.31
N PRO A 100 -24.30 -30.60 -1.52
CA PRO A 100 -23.07 -29.95 -1.94
C PRO A 100 -22.78 -28.69 -1.11
N PRO A 101 -21.50 -28.27 -1.00
CA PRO A 101 -21.16 -26.97 -0.44
C PRO A 101 -21.80 -25.84 -1.25
N LEU A 102 -21.91 -24.65 -0.64
CA LEU A 102 -22.29 -23.44 -1.37
C LEU A 102 -21.25 -23.14 -2.45
N GLU A 103 -21.62 -22.43 -3.51
CA GLU A 103 -20.70 -22.16 -4.62
C GLU A 103 -19.54 -21.23 -4.22
N ALA A 104 -18.43 -21.29 -4.95
CA ALA A 104 -17.23 -20.48 -4.65
C ALA A 104 -17.53 -18.97 -4.59
N ARG A 105 -18.46 -18.48 -5.40
CA ARG A 105 -18.88 -17.07 -5.42
C ARG A 105 -19.49 -16.62 -4.09
N PHE A 106 -20.26 -17.48 -3.42
CA PHE A 106 -20.79 -17.21 -2.07
C PHE A 106 -19.64 -16.93 -1.09
N TYR A 107 -18.65 -17.81 -1.07
CA TYR A 107 -17.52 -17.69 -0.16
C TYR A 107 -16.60 -16.49 -0.49
N LEU A 108 -16.49 -16.12 -1.77
CA LEU A 108 -15.81 -14.89 -2.18
C LEU A 108 -16.53 -13.65 -1.62
N VAL A 109 -17.85 -13.54 -1.79
CA VAL A 109 -18.62 -12.38 -1.29
C VAL A 109 -18.55 -12.32 0.24
N TYR A 110 -18.74 -13.46 0.93
CA TYR A 110 -18.70 -13.49 2.39
C TYR A 110 -17.31 -13.13 2.93
N GLY A 111 -16.24 -13.72 2.39
CA GLY A 111 -14.87 -13.40 2.80
C GLY A 111 -14.48 -11.95 2.49
N SER A 112 -14.91 -11.41 1.34
CA SER A 112 -14.66 -10.01 0.98
C SER A 112 -15.42 -9.03 1.88
N ALA A 113 -16.63 -9.37 2.30
CA ALA A 113 -17.42 -8.55 3.23
C ALA A 113 -16.78 -8.50 4.63
N LEU A 114 -16.28 -9.64 5.13
CA LEU A 114 -15.52 -9.70 6.38
C LEU A 114 -14.24 -8.87 6.30
N PHE A 115 -13.50 -8.98 5.19
CA PHE A 115 -12.30 -8.17 4.95
C PHE A 115 -12.62 -6.68 4.91
N ALA A 116 -13.62 -6.26 4.12
CA ALA A 116 -14.02 -4.86 4.02
C ALA A 116 -14.49 -4.31 5.36
N LEU A 117 -15.23 -5.09 6.15
CA LEU A 117 -15.64 -4.69 7.50
C LEU A 117 -14.41 -4.47 8.41
N ALA A 118 -13.40 -5.33 8.33
CA ALA A 118 -12.16 -5.20 9.10
C ALA A 118 -11.38 -3.92 8.75
N GLU A 119 -11.49 -3.44 7.51
CA GLU A 119 -10.81 -2.22 7.05
C GLU A 119 -11.60 -0.94 7.37
N LEU A 120 -12.94 -1.00 7.36
CA LEU A 120 -13.82 0.16 7.53
C LEU A 120 -14.22 0.43 8.99
N ASP A 121 -14.30 -0.61 9.83
CA ASP A 121 -14.83 -0.48 11.20
C ASP A 121 -13.75 -0.10 12.21
N GLU A 122 -13.39 1.20 12.26
CA GLU A 122 -12.44 1.73 13.24
C GLU A 122 -12.84 1.44 14.69
N ALA A 123 -14.15 1.31 14.98
CA ALA A 123 -14.64 1.00 16.32
C ALA A 123 -14.43 -0.47 16.72
N ALA A 124 -14.20 -1.35 15.75
CA ALA A 124 -13.94 -2.77 15.95
C ALA A 124 -12.44 -3.12 15.84
N GLU A 125 -11.54 -2.15 16.06
CA GLU A 125 -10.08 -2.37 15.95
C GLU A 125 -9.59 -3.57 16.78
N GLY A 126 -10.22 -3.84 17.93
CA GLY A 126 -9.92 -5.03 18.76
C GLY A 126 -10.32 -6.36 18.12
N ASP A 127 -11.33 -6.38 17.26
CA ASP A 127 -11.82 -7.58 16.55
C ASP A 127 -11.23 -7.71 15.15
N ARG A 128 -10.52 -6.69 14.65
CA ARG A 128 -9.90 -6.66 13.31
C ARG A 128 -9.06 -7.92 13.00
N PRO A 129 -8.16 -8.41 13.88
CA PRO A 129 -7.42 -9.63 13.60
C PRO A 129 -8.32 -10.86 13.39
N ALA A 130 -9.38 -10.98 14.19
CA ALA A 130 -10.33 -12.10 14.09
C ALA A 130 -11.19 -12.02 12.82
N LEU A 131 -11.57 -10.81 12.41
CA LEU A 131 -12.29 -10.58 11.15
C LEU A 131 -11.42 -10.90 9.93
N LEU A 132 -10.15 -10.50 9.94
CA LEU A 132 -9.20 -10.81 8.87
C LEU A 132 -8.95 -12.32 8.75
N GLU A 133 -8.83 -13.01 9.88
CA GLU A 133 -8.70 -14.47 9.91
C GLU A 133 -9.95 -15.18 9.39
N ALA A 134 -11.14 -14.75 9.82
CA ALA A 134 -12.39 -15.27 9.30
C ALA A 134 -12.54 -15.00 7.78
N ALA A 135 -12.13 -13.82 7.31
CA ALA A 135 -12.11 -13.49 5.89
C ALA A 135 -11.20 -14.45 5.12
N ARG A 136 -9.96 -14.68 5.61
CA ARG A 136 -9.02 -15.64 5.03
C ARG A 136 -9.63 -17.04 4.94
N GLU A 137 -10.22 -17.54 6.02
CA GLU A 137 -10.85 -18.87 6.04
C GLU A 137 -11.97 -19.01 4.99
N ARG A 138 -12.81 -17.98 4.82
CA ARG A 138 -13.86 -17.99 3.78
C ARG A 138 -13.28 -17.92 2.37
N LEU A 139 -12.25 -17.10 2.15
CA LEU A 139 -11.58 -17.00 0.86
C LEU A 139 -10.84 -18.29 0.49
N GLU A 140 -10.29 -19.02 1.46
CA GLU A 140 -9.72 -20.35 1.23
C GLU A 140 -10.79 -21.38 0.86
N GLN A 141 -11.99 -21.30 1.44
CA GLN A 141 -13.14 -22.11 1.02
C GLN A 141 -13.54 -21.79 -0.43
N ALA A 142 -13.58 -20.51 -0.80
CA ALA A 142 -13.81 -20.09 -2.19
C ALA A 142 -12.76 -20.69 -3.13
N ARG A 143 -11.47 -20.60 -2.76
CA ARG A 143 -10.35 -21.15 -3.54
C ARG A 143 -10.46 -22.66 -3.72
N ALA A 144 -10.82 -23.40 -2.67
CA ALA A 144 -10.95 -24.85 -2.72
C ALA A 144 -12.08 -25.33 -3.64
N LEU A 145 -13.07 -24.47 -3.89
CA LEU A 145 -14.23 -24.76 -4.74
C LEU A 145 -14.11 -24.23 -6.16
N CYS A 146 -13.12 -23.38 -6.45
CA CYS A 146 -12.86 -22.91 -7.81
C CYS A 146 -12.24 -24.05 -8.63
N GLU A 147 -12.92 -24.46 -9.70
CA GLU A 147 -12.34 -25.36 -10.70
C GLU A 147 -11.56 -24.54 -11.77
N ASP A 148 -10.68 -25.21 -12.54
CA ASP A 148 -9.92 -24.59 -13.65
C ASP A 148 -10.80 -23.90 -14.72
N ARG A 149 -12.12 -24.18 -14.71
CA ARG A 149 -13.12 -23.59 -15.61
C ARG A 149 -13.62 -22.22 -15.13
N ASP A 150 -13.47 -21.89 -13.86
CA ASP A 150 -13.93 -20.64 -13.25
C ASP A 150 -12.82 -19.57 -13.26
N ARG A 151 -12.04 -19.50 -14.33
CA ARG A 151 -10.89 -18.58 -14.44
C ARG A 151 -11.22 -17.11 -14.10
N PRO A 152 -12.38 -16.55 -14.50
CA PRO A 152 -12.74 -15.18 -14.13
C PRO A 152 -12.97 -14.99 -12.62
N LEU A 153 -13.35 -16.04 -11.90
CA LEU A 153 -13.53 -16.01 -10.45
C LEU A 153 -12.21 -16.29 -9.71
N LEU A 154 -11.39 -17.20 -10.25
CA LEU A 154 -10.16 -17.68 -9.60
C LEU A 154 -9.17 -16.55 -9.29
N TRP A 155 -8.95 -15.62 -10.23
CA TRP A 155 -8.05 -14.48 -9.97
C TRP A 155 -8.60 -13.53 -8.90
N ARG A 156 -9.93 -13.31 -8.86
CA ARG A 156 -10.58 -12.48 -7.82
C ARG A 156 -10.41 -13.12 -6.44
N VAL A 157 -10.57 -14.43 -6.35
CA VAL A 157 -10.36 -15.19 -5.11
C VAL A 157 -8.90 -15.11 -4.66
N HIS A 158 -7.94 -15.34 -5.56
CA HIS A 158 -6.52 -15.21 -5.21
C HIS A 158 -6.13 -13.80 -4.78
N LEU A 159 -6.66 -12.77 -5.46
CA LEU A 159 -6.42 -11.39 -5.10
C LEU A 159 -7.02 -11.04 -3.73
N ALA A 160 -8.28 -11.42 -3.49
CA ALA A 160 -8.93 -11.20 -2.20
C ALA A 160 -8.18 -11.92 -1.06
N LEU A 161 -7.71 -13.15 -1.29
CA LEU A 161 -6.92 -13.89 -0.32
C LEU A 161 -5.59 -13.19 -0.03
N ALA A 162 -4.88 -12.75 -1.08
CA ALA A 162 -3.63 -12.02 -0.91
C ALA A 162 -3.83 -10.69 -0.17
N LYS A 163 -4.93 -9.96 -0.42
CA LYS A 163 -5.31 -8.75 0.35
C LYS A 163 -5.49 -9.06 1.83
N ALA A 164 -6.25 -10.10 2.16
CA ALA A 164 -6.44 -10.51 3.55
C ALA A 164 -5.12 -10.91 4.22
N GLU A 165 -4.26 -11.67 3.54
CA GLU A 165 -2.96 -12.08 4.09
C GLU A 165 -1.98 -10.92 4.26
N LEU A 166 -2.02 -9.91 3.36
CA LEU A 166 -1.23 -8.69 3.49
C LEU A 166 -1.66 -7.86 4.71
N GLU A 167 -2.97 -7.73 4.94
CA GLU A 167 -3.47 -7.02 6.12
C GLU A 167 -3.20 -7.80 7.42
N ILE A 168 -3.24 -9.14 7.39
CA ILE A 168 -2.80 -9.96 8.52
C ILE A 168 -1.31 -9.70 8.83
N LEU A 169 -0.45 -9.70 7.82
CA LEU A 169 0.99 -9.40 7.98
C LEU A 169 1.23 -8.00 8.56
N ALA A 170 0.39 -7.03 8.20
CA ALA A 170 0.48 -5.67 8.70
C ALA A 170 -0.03 -5.49 10.13
N VAL A 171 -0.68 -6.50 10.71
CA VAL A 171 -1.17 -6.52 12.10
C VAL A 171 -0.37 -7.51 12.97
N ASP A 172 0.14 -8.57 12.36
CA ASP A 172 1.00 -9.59 12.96
C ASP A 172 2.26 -9.78 12.11
N GLU A 173 3.36 -9.11 12.49
CA GLU A 173 4.65 -9.22 11.78
C GLU A 173 5.23 -10.65 11.81
N ALA A 174 4.75 -11.52 12.70
CA ALA A 174 5.17 -12.92 12.72
C ALA A 174 4.47 -13.76 11.62
N ALA A 175 3.46 -13.21 10.96
CA ALA A 175 2.80 -13.85 9.83
C ALA A 175 3.77 -14.02 8.65
N ALA A 176 3.54 -15.05 7.84
CA ALA A 176 4.34 -15.28 6.65
C ALA A 176 4.05 -14.23 5.57
N VAL A 177 5.10 -13.72 4.90
CA VAL A 177 4.95 -12.82 3.76
C VAL A 177 4.18 -13.55 2.63
N PRO A 178 3.05 -13.02 2.14
CA PRO A 178 2.14 -13.75 1.24
C PRO A 178 2.59 -13.78 -0.23
N LEU A 179 3.90 -13.79 -0.50
CA LEU A 179 4.43 -13.82 -1.87
C LEU A 179 3.89 -14.98 -2.72
N PRO A 180 3.74 -16.22 -2.21
CA PRO A 180 3.17 -17.30 -3.02
C PRO A 180 1.70 -17.09 -3.40
N SER A 181 0.91 -16.44 -2.53
CA SER A 181 -0.49 -16.11 -2.82
C SER A 181 -0.59 -14.99 -3.84
N LEU A 182 0.26 -13.97 -3.71
CA LEU A 182 0.39 -12.88 -4.70
C LEU A 182 0.81 -13.40 -6.08
N ASP A 183 1.79 -14.30 -6.14
CA ASP A 183 2.22 -14.93 -7.40
C ASP A 183 1.07 -15.71 -8.06
N ARG A 184 0.26 -16.43 -7.29
CA ARG A 184 -0.93 -17.14 -7.82
C ARG A 184 -1.99 -16.16 -8.32
N ALA A 185 -2.19 -15.03 -7.65
CA ALA A 185 -3.10 -13.98 -8.10
C ALA A 185 -2.66 -13.43 -9.46
N MET A 186 -1.38 -13.06 -9.59
CA MET A 186 -0.81 -12.56 -10.84
C MET A 186 -0.88 -13.61 -11.96
N GLN A 187 -0.50 -14.86 -11.71
CA GLN A 187 -0.58 -15.93 -12.71
C GLN A 187 -2.01 -16.18 -13.18
N SER A 188 -2.98 -16.16 -12.27
CA SER A 188 -4.39 -16.35 -12.61
C SER A 188 -4.94 -15.20 -13.43
N LEU A 189 -4.51 -13.97 -13.11
CA LEU A 189 -4.88 -12.76 -13.83
C LEU A 189 -4.28 -12.75 -15.25
N GLU A 190 -3.01 -13.12 -15.41
CA GLU A 190 -2.35 -13.30 -16.71
C GLU A 190 -3.04 -14.38 -17.56
N ALA A 191 -3.41 -15.50 -16.93
CA ALA A 191 -4.10 -16.60 -17.60
C ALA A 191 -5.53 -16.23 -18.04
N ALA A 192 -6.26 -15.49 -17.20
CA ALA A 192 -7.58 -14.94 -17.56
C ALA A 192 -7.45 -13.98 -18.76
N SER A 193 -6.41 -13.16 -18.76
CA SER A 193 -6.19 -12.14 -19.79
C SER A 193 -5.74 -12.71 -21.13
N SER A 194 -4.95 -13.78 -21.12
CA SER A 194 -4.52 -14.45 -22.35
C SER A 194 -5.65 -15.13 -23.13
N SER A 195 -6.80 -15.37 -22.49
CA SER A 195 -7.94 -16.04 -23.10
C SER A 195 -8.86 -15.13 -23.93
N GLU A 196 -8.73 -13.81 -23.79
CA GLU A 196 -9.63 -12.82 -24.41
C GLU A 196 -9.01 -11.96 -25.53
N GLY A 197 -7.77 -12.26 -25.95
CA GLY A 197 -7.06 -11.53 -27.01
C GLY A 197 -5.78 -10.84 -26.53
N PRO A 198 -5.08 -10.06 -27.38
CA PRO A 198 -3.89 -9.32 -26.95
C PRO A 198 -4.28 -8.37 -25.82
N LEU A 199 -3.64 -8.55 -24.65
CA LEU A 199 -3.77 -7.74 -23.44
C LEU A 199 -3.99 -6.26 -23.80
N PRO A 200 -5.24 -5.73 -23.76
CA PRO A 200 -5.38 -4.31 -23.54
C PRO A 200 -4.69 -3.99 -22.20
N GLN A 201 -4.23 -2.76 -22.03
CA GLN A 201 -3.67 -2.24 -20.78
C GLN A 201 -4.64 -2.55 -19.63
N ARG A 202 -4.45 -3.69 -18.96
CA ARG A 202 -5.30 -4.12 -17.88
C ARG A 202 -4.80 -3.40 -16.64
N GLU A 203 -5.70 -2.64 -16.03
CA GLU A 203 -5.43 -1.85 -14.83
C GLU A 203 -5.24 -2.78 -13.62
N GLU A 204 -5.76 -4.01 -13.68
CA GLU A 204 -5.76 -4.92 -12.54
C GLU A 204 -4.35 -5.39 -12.13
N PRO A 205 -3.45 -5.89 -13.01
CA PRO A 205 -2.10 -6.24 -12.62
C PRO A 205 -1.34 -5.07 -11.99
N LEU A 206 -1.53 -3.86 -12.53
CA LEU A 206 -0.94 -2.63 -11.99
C LEU A 206 -1.52 -2.34 -10.60
N ALA A 207 -2.83 -2.43 -10.41
CA ALA A 207 -3.48 -2.24 -9.12
C ALA A 207 -3.01 -3.24 -8.05
N VAL A 208 -2.69 -4.49 -8.43
CA VAL A 208 -2.09 -5.46 -7.49
C VAL A 208 -0.68 -5.04 -7.09
N VAL A 209 0.16 -4.62 -8.05
CA VAL A 209 1.50 -4.11 -7.75
C VAL A 209 1.42 -2.87 -6.85
N ASP A 210 0.52 -1.93 -7.17
CA ASP A 210 0.33 -0.71 -6.38
C ASP A 210 -0.08 -0.98 -4.94
N LEU A 211 -1.01 -1.92 -4.73
CA LEU A 211 -1.43 -2.36 -3.41
C LEU A 211 -0.23 -2.86 -2.58
N VAL A 212 0.58 -3.75 -3.17
CA VAL A 212 1.75 -4.34 -2.49
C VAL A 212 2.79 -3.27 -2.17
N LEU A 213 3.07 -2.37 -3.12
CA LEU A 213 4.01 -1.27 -2.90
C LEU A 213 3.50 -0.28 -1.85
N SER A 214 2.19 -0.03 -1.81
CA SER A 214 1.59 0.85 -0.79
C SER A 214 1.72 0.26 0.60
N LEU A 215 1.57 -1.05 0.79
CA LEU A 215 1.87 -1.67 2.09
C LEU A 215 3.36 -1.57 2.43
N ALA A 216 4.24 -1.88 1.48
CA ALA A 216 5.69 -1.81 1.68
C ALA A 216 6.18 -0.40 2.07
N ASP A 217 5.50 0.63 1.58
CA ASP A 217 5.79 2.05 1.83
C ASP A 217 5.12 2.61 3.11
N SER A 218 4.06 1.94 3.60
CA SER A 218 3.22 2.45 4.70
C SER A 218 3.84 2.46 6.10
N GLN A 219 5.05 1.91 6.28
CA GLN A 219 5.69 1.66 7.59
C GLN A 219 4.91 0.72 8.52
N ARG A 220 3.85 0.06 8.04
CA ARG A 220 3.09 -0.93 8.82
C ARG A 220 3.78 -2.29 8.93
N VAL A 221 4.87 -2.48 8.19
CA VAL A 221 5.68 -3.70 8.19
C VAL A 221 7.15 -3.31 8.37
N GLY A 222 7.92 -4.14 9.09
CA GLY A 222 9.35 -3.90 9.26
C GLY A 222 10.16 -3.81 7.95
N PRO A 223 11.35 -3.17 7.96
CA PRO A 223 12.14 -2.88 6.75
C PRO A 223 12.46 -4.11 5.90
N ARG A 224 12.71 -5.27 6.55
CA ARG A 224 12.94 -6.53 5.85
C ARG A 224 11.74 -6.94 4.98
N VAL A 225 10.54 -6.90 5.55
CA VAL A 225 9.30 -7.28 4.85
C VAL A 225 9.01 -6.28 3.74
N ALA A 226 9.16 -4.98 4.01
CA ALA A 226 9.04 -3.93 3.00
C ALA A 226 9.99 -4.17 1.81
N ALA A 227 11.25 -4.53 2.05
CA ALA A 227 12.21 -4.86 1.00
C ALA A 227 11.81 -6.11 0.18
N GLU A 228 11.28 -7.15 0.82
CA GLU A 228 10.78 -8.36 0.15
C GLU A 228 9.57 -8.05 -0.75
N LEU A 229 8.59 -7.28 -0.25
CA LEU A 229 7.42 -6.84 -1.01
C LEU A 229 7.80 -5.91 -2.17
N ALA A 230 8.71 -4.96 -1.95
CA ALA A 230 9.20 -4.05 -2.97
C ALA A 230 9.98 -4.80 -4.07
N ALA A 231 10.79 -5.80 -3.71
CA ALA A 231 11.47 -6.65 -4.67
C ALA A 231 10.47 -7.45 -5.53
N TRP A 232 9.43 -8.02 -4.90
CA TRP A 232 8.34 -8.69 -5.62
C TRP A 232 7.62 -7.73 -6.57
N GLY A 233 7.25 -6.54 -6.10
CA GLY A 233 6.58 -5.52 -6.91
C GLY A 233 7.41 -5.09 -8.12
N ALA A 234 8.73 -4.92 -7.94
CA ALA A 234 9.66 -4.63 -9.04
C ALA A 234 9.69 -5.74 -10.09
N ASP A 235 9.72 -7.01 -9.66
CA ASP A 235 9.74 -8.16 -10.57
C ASP A 235 8.46 -8.30 -11.38
N GLN A 236 7.30 -7.95 -10.81
CA GLN A 236 6.04 -7.92 -11.56
C GLN A 236 5.97 -6.70 -12.49
N ALA A 237 6.31 -5.50 -12.02
CA ALA A 237 6.30 -4.27 -12.82
C ALA A 237 7.17 -4.37 -14.08
N ARG A 238 8.33 -5.04 -14.01
CA ARG A 238 9.20 -5.32 -15.18
C ARG A 238 8.53 -6.13 -16.28
N ARG A 239 7.54 -6.96 -15.95
CA ARG A 239 6.82 -7.82 -16.91
C ARG A 239 5.67 -7.09 -17.58
N LEU A 240 5.20 -6.00 -16.97
CA LEU A 240 4.06 -5.23 -17.45
C LEU A 240 4.53 -4.17 -18.47
N PRO A 241 3.79 -3.95 -19.57
CA PRO A 241 4.14 -2.92 -20.55
C PRO A 241 3.57 -1.55 -20.14
N GLY A 242 4.15 -0.49 -20.71
CA GLY A 242 3.60 0.88 -20.59
C GLY A 242 4.41 1.80 -19.69
N ALA A 243 3.99 3.08 -19.65
CA ALA A 243 4.61 4.09 -18.81
C ALA A 243 4.27 3.87 -17.33
N GLU A 244 3.01 3.56 -17.01
CA GLU A 244 2.56 3.28 -15.64
C GLU A 244 3.33 2.12 -14.98
N ALA A 245 3.51 1.01 -15.70
CA ALA A 245 4.35 -0.10 -15.24
C ALA A 245 5.79 0.33 -14.94
N ARG A 246 6.34 1.23 -15.77
CA ARG A 246 7.68 1.79 -15.59
C ARG A 246 7.76 2.68 -14.36
N HIS A 247 6.74 3.51 -14.13
CA HIS A 247 6.63 4.38 -12.95
C HIS A 247 6.48 3.55 -11.68
N MET A 248 5.68 2.47 -11.72
CA MET A 248 5.60 1.49 -10.63
C MET A 248 6.92 0.80 -10.35
N LEU A 249 7.69 0.44 -11.39
CA LEU A 249 9.04 -0.08 -11.20
C LEU A 249 9.93 0.95 -10.51
N GLY A 250 9.87 2.23 -10.93
CA GLY A 250 10.56 3.32 -10.25
C GLY A 250 10.21 3.42 -8.77
N ARG A 251 8.91 3.38 -8.43
CA ARG A 251 8.41 3.32 -7.04
C ARG A 251 8.96 2.12 -6.28
N ALA A 252 8.90 0.92 -6.87
CA ALA A 252 9.37 -0.30 -6.23
C ALA A 252 10.88 -0.26 -5.91
N LEU A 253 11.70 0.27 -6.82
CA LEU A 253 13.14 0.42 -6.60
C LEU A 253 13.42 1.46 -5.51
N TRP A 254 12.67 2.56 -5.48
CA TRP A 254 12.75 3.55 -4.42
C TRP A 254 12.38 2.98 -3.05
N VAL A 255 11.24 2.30 -2.92
CA VAL A 255 10.82 1.66 -1.65
C VAL A 255 11.87 0.64 -1.19
N ARG A 256 12.45 -0.13 -2.12
CA ARG A 256 13.51 -1.08 -1.79
C ARG A 256 14.80 -0.38 -1.32
N ALA A 257 15.21 0.69 -1.99
CA ALA A 257 16.37 1.48 -1.58
C ALA A 257 16.15 2.09 -0.19
N SER A 258 14.96 2.64 0.02
CA SER A 258 14.45 3.14 1.29
C SER A 258 14.59 2.12 2.42
N ALA A 259 14.08 0.90 2.23
CA ALA A 259 14.15 -0.16 3.24
C ALA A 259 15.59 -0.65 3.53
N LEU A 260 16.49 -0.58 2.53
CA LEU A 260 17.90 -0.91 2.72
C LEU A 260 18.64 0.16 3.53
N THR A 261 18.30 1.44 3.33
CA THR A 261 18.81 2.53 4.18
C THR A 261 18.35 2.36 5.62
N ASP A 262 17.05 2.12 5.84
CA ASP A 262 16.52 1.94 7.20
C ASP A 262 17.15 0.73 7.91
N LYS A 263 17.46 -0.33 7.15
CA LYS A 263 18.18 -1.50 7.67
C LYS A 263 19.62 -1.15 8.08
N ALA A 264 20.33 -0.36 7.28
CA ALA A 264 21.70 0.04 7.58
C ALA A 264 21.75 0.93 8.84
N GLU A 265 20.84 1.90 8.95
CA GLU A 265 20.74 2.78 10.12
C GLU A 265 20.44 1.98 11.41
N ALA A 266 19.55 0.99 11.34
CA ALA A 266 19.26 0.12 12.48
C ALA A 266 20.44 -0.79 12.88
N GLU A 267 21.26 -1.24 11.91
CA GLU A 267 22.44 -2.07 12.19
C GLU A 267 23.58 -1.23 12.81
N GLU A 268 23.73 0.04 12.41
CA GLU A 268 24.69 0.99 12.99
C GLU A 268 24.39 1.33 14.46
N GLU A 269 23.11 1.38 14.86
CA GLU A 269 22.73 1.63 16.26
C GLU A 269 22.99 0.44 17.20
N GLU A 270 23.11 -0.78 16.68
CA GLU A 270 23.32 -2.01 17.47
C GLU A 270 24.81 -2.41 17.62
N GLU A 271 25.69 -1.92 16.75
CA GLU A 271 27.12 -2.22 16.81
C GLU A 271 27.88 -1.17 17.66
N ASP A 272 28.27 -1.56 18.88
CA ASP A 272 29.21 -0.81 19.72
C ASP A 272 30.58 -0.65 19.00
N ASP A 273 30.72 0.42 18.21
CA ASP A 273 31.86 1.35 18.12
C ASP A 273 33.24 0.86 17.61
N ASP A 274 33.38 -0.20 16.80
CA ASP A 274 34.74 -0.61 16.33
C ASP A 274 34.91 -1.15 14.88
N ASN A 275 33.89 -1.16 14.02
CA ASN A 275 34.06 -1.55 12.60
C ASN A 275 33.54 -0.49 11.61
N GLU A 276 34.43 0.45 11.25
CA GLU A 276 34.27 1.46 10.18
C GLU A 276 34.23 0.84 8.76
N ASP A 277 33.31 -0.08 8.46
CA ASP A 277 33.05 -0.52 7.08
C ASP A 277 31.70 0.03 6.56
N GLU A 278 31.54 1.34 6.72
CA GLU A 278 30.44 2.24 6.30
C GLU A 278 30.17 2.21 4.76
N THR A 279 30.87 1.37 4.00
CA THR A 279 30.89 1.39 2.52
C THR A 279 30.04 0.31 1.84
N THR A 280 29.52 -0.67 2.57
CA THR A 280 28.91 -1.86 1.94
C THR A 280 27.43 -1.71 1.54
N THR A 281 26.68 -0.79 2.16
CA THR A 281 25.24 -0.59 1.94
C THR A 281 24.90 0.54 0.97
N THR A 282 25.84 1.48 0.73
CA THR A 282 25.59 2.71 -0.06
C THR A 282 25.51 2.44 -1.58
N GLU A 283 26.34 1.53 -2.12
CA GLU A 283 26.38 1.28 -3.58
C GLU A 283 25.09 0.60 -4.12
N PRO A 284 24.51 -0.42 -3.45
CA PRO A 284 23.21 -0.96 -3.83
C PRO A 284 22.09 0.09 -3.81
N VAL A 285 22.03 0.93 -2.77
CA VAL A 285 21.04 2.02 -2.63
C VAL A 285 21.19 3.02 -3.78
N ARG A 286 22.41 3.47 -4.06
CA ARG A 286 22.71 4.38 -5.17
C ARG A 286 22.26 3.82 -6.52
N THR A 287 22.53 2.53 -6.77
CA THR A 287 22.15 1.86 -8.03
C THR A 287 20.64 1.84 -8.20
N LEU A 288 19.89 1.46 -7.16
CA LEU A 288 18.42 1.41 -7.20
C LEU A 288 17.81 2.80 -7.43
N LEU A 289 18.33 3.83 -6.76
CA LEU A 289 17.83 5.20 -6.88
C LEU A 289 18.14 5.82 -8.24
N ALA A 290 19.32 5.55 -8.80
CA ALA A 290 19.68 6.00 -10.15
C ALA A 290 18.75 5.37 -11.21
N GLU A 291 18.51 4.06 -11.13
CA GLU A 291 17.56 3.37 -12.02
C GLU A 291 16.14 3.91 -11.84
N ALA A 292 15.68 4.13 -10.60
CA ALA A 292 14.38 4.74 -10.31
C ALA A 292 14.23 6.13 -10.94
N ALA A 293 15.25 6.98 -10.84
CA ALA A 293 15.24 8.33 -11.43
C ALA A 293 15.12 8.29 -12.97
N GLU A 294 15.82 7.35 -13.61
CA GLU A 294 15.73 7.15 -15.07
C GLU A 294 14.33 6.67 -15.50
N LEU A 295 13.74 5.73 -14.75
CA LEU A 295 12.41 5.18 -15.04
C LEU A 295 11.29 6.22 -14.89
N LEU A 296 11.49 7.22 -14.01
CA LEU A 296 10.55 8.31 -13.75
C LEU A 296 10.86 9.58 -14.58
N ALA A 297 11.84 9.52 -15.49
CA ALA A 297 12.31 10.71 -16.21
C ALA A 297 11.24 11.35 -17.10
N ASP A 298 10.28 10.57 -17.59
CA ASP A 298 9.16 11.00 -18.44
C ASP A 298 7.85 11.22 -17.66
N ALA A 299 7.89 11.33 -16.32
CA ALA A 299 6.74 11.67 -15.51
C ALA A 299 6.09 13.00 -15.94
N GLU A 300 4.76 12.99 -16.07
CA GLU A 300 3.95 14.14 -16.46
C GLU A 300 2.87 14.51 -15.43
N ASP A 301 2.41 13.55 -14.62
CA ASP A 301 1.44 13.79 -13.56
C ASP A 301 2.13 14.24 -12.25
N SER A 302 1.34 14.87 -11.39
CA SER A 302 1.83 15.46 -10.13
C SER A 302 2.43 14.41 -9.19
N ASP A 303 1.79 13.25 -9.06
CA ASP A 303 2.15 12.26 -8.05
C ASP A 303 3.45 11.55 -8.43
N THR A 304 3.60 11.17 -9.68
CA THR A 304 4.84 10.57 -10.21
C THR A 304 6.00 11.58 -10.19
N LEU A 305 5.73 12.88 -10.43
CA LEU A 305 6.75 13.92 -10.30
C LEU A 305 7.17 14.14 -8.85
N LEU A 306 6.25 14.08 -7.88
CA LEU A 306 6.60 14.14 -6.46
C LEU A 306 7.52 12.97 -6.07
N LEU A 307 7.14 11.75 -6.44
CA LEU A 307 7.97 10.56 -6.24
C LEU A 307 9.35 10.72 -6.87
N ARG A 308 9.43 11.23 -8.10
CA ARG A 308 10.72 11.49 -8.77
C ARG A 308 11.58 12.47 -7.98
N GLY A 309 11.01 13.58 -7.50
CA GLY A 309 11.75 14.55 -6.71
C GLY A 309 12.29 13.94 -5.42
N GLU A 310 11.51 13.08 -4.76
CA GLU A 310 11.98 12.32 -3.59
C GLU A 310 13.11 11.34 -3.93
N VAL A 311 13.02 10.63 -5.06
CA VAL A 311 14.11 9.77 -5.56
C VAL A 311 15.38 10.58 -5.79
N GLU A 312 15.27 11.78 -6.39
CA GLU A 312 16.39 12.67 -6.65
C GLU A 312 17.03 13.20 -5.35
N ILE A 313 16.24 13.51 -4.30
CA ILE A 313 16.76 13.83 -2.96
C ILE A 313 17.53 12.65 -2.38
N ASN A 314 16.91 11.47 -2.34
CA ASN A 314 17.52 10.29 -1.74
C ASN A 314 18.79 9.87 -2.50
N LEU A 315 18.82 10.05 -3.82
CA LEU A 315 20.00 9.83 -4.63
C LEU A 315 21.13 10.81 -4.26
N GLY A 316 20.81 12.08 -4.05
CA GLY A 316 21.77 13.07 -3.56
C GLY A 316 22.36 12.69 -2.19
N ASN A 317 21.54 12.12 -1.30
CA ASN A 317 22.01 11.61 -0.01
C ASN A 317 22.94 10.39 -0.15
N ALA A 318 22.64 9.48 -1.09
CA ALA A 318 23.45 8.29 -1.36
C ALA A 318 24.75 8.57 -2.16
N LEU A 319 24.91 9.78 -2.72
CA LEU A 319 26.11 10.22 -3.45
C LEU A 319 27.16 10.86 -2.53
N ASP A 320 27.18 10.46 -1.26
CA ASP A 320 28.12 10.98 -0.28
C ASP A 320 29.58 10.80 -0.75
N GLY A 321 30.37 11.86 -0.63
CA GLY A 321 31.74 11.93 -1.15
C GLY A 321 31.89 12.47 -2.59
N ASP A 322 30.81 12.68 -3.36
CA ASP A 322 30.81 13.39 -4.64
C ASP A 322 29.89 14.63 -4.58
N ALA A 323 30.42 15.73 -4.06
CA ALA A 323 29.69 16.98 -3.86
C ALA A 323 29.04 17.53 -5.15
N ASP A 324 29.72 17.38 -6.29
CA ASP A 324 29.20 17.85 -7.58
C ASP A 324 28.03 16.99 -8.06
N ALA A 325 28.09 15.67 -7.87
CA ALA A 325 26.99 14.77 -8.21
C ALA A 325 25.80 14.95 -7.26
N GLN A 326 26.07 15.11 -5.97
CA GLN A 326 25.06 15.39 -4.95
C GLN A 326 24.30 16.69 -5.25
N GLU A 327 25.01 17.80 -5.51
CA GLU A 327 24.39 19.08 -5.85
C GLU A 327 23.52 18.98 -7.12
N ARG A 328 23.97 18.23 -8.14
CA ARG A 328 23.18 18.00 -9.36
C ARG A 328 21.88 17.24 -9.07
N ALA A 329 21.91 16.25 -8.17
CA ALA A 329 20.73 15.48 -7.80
C ALA A 329 19.72 16.37 -7.04
N TYR A 330 20.17 17.17 -6.08
CA TYR A 330 19.31 18.13 -5.38
C TYR A 330 18.74 19.21 -6.30
N ALA A 331 19.54 19.75 -7.21
CA ALA A 331 19.06 20.70 -8.21
C ALA A 331 18.02 20.09 -9.15
N ALA A 332 18.15 18.81 -9.49
CA ALA A 332 17.14 18.07 -10.26
C ALA A 332 15.83 17.96 -9.45
N ALA A 333 15.91 17.60 -8.17
CA ALA A 333 14.73 17.53 -7.29
C ALA A 333 13.98 18.86 -7.22
N VAL A 334 14.69 19.98 -7.03
CA VAL A 334 14.09 21.32 -7.05
C VAL A 334 13.41 21.61 -8.39
N ALA A 335 14.06 21.32 -9.51
CA ALA A 335 13.46 21.51 -10.83
C ALA A 335 12.18 20.67 -11.01
N THR A 336 12.18 19.44 -10.49
CA THR A 336 11.02 18.54 -10.50
C THR A 336 9.88 19.10 -9.65
N PHE A 337 10.11 19.53 -8.41
CA PHE A 337 9.07 20.13 -7.56
C PHE A 337 8.53 21.46 -8.10
N ARG A 338 9.36 22.26 -8.77
CA ARG A 338 8.91 23.47 -9.48
C ARG A 338 7.91 23.14 -10.59
N ARG A 339 8.07 22.00 -11.29
CA ARG A 339 7.09 21.52 -12.28
C ARG A 339 5.76 21.18 -11.61
N VAL A 340 5.78 20.48 -10.47
CA VAL A 340 4.59 20.17 -9.68
C VAL A 340 3.90 21.46 -9.20
N GLN A 341 4.66 22.42 -8.67
CA GLN A 341 4.15 23.72 -8.25
C GLN A 341 3.47 24.51 -9.39
N ALA A 342 3.95 24.35 -10.63
CA ALA A 342 3.32 24.96 -11.80
C ALA A 342 1.99 24.28 -12.19
N MET A 343 1.78 23.03 -11.78
CA MET A 343 0.56 22.26 -12.05
C MET A 343 -0.52 22.45 -10.98
N GLY A 344 -0.16 22.91 -9.77
CA GLY A 344 -1.10 23.09 -8.68
C GLY A 344 -0.43 23.38 -7.33
N ALA A 345 -1.09 22.98 -6.25
CA ALA A 345 -0.55 23.14 -4.91
C ALA A 345 0.55 22.10 -4.66
N LEU A 346 1.79 22.57 -4.47
CA LEU A 346 2.89 21.76 -3.99
C LEU A 346 2.73 21.56 -2.47
N PRO A 347 2.84 20.34 -1.93
CA PRO A 347 2.84 20.12 -0.49
C PRO A 347 3.93 20.94 0.22
N GLU A 348 3.60 21.50 1.38
CA GLU A 348 4.41 22.49 2.11
C GLU A 348 5.87 22.04 2.32
N GLN A 349 6.08 20.78 2.68
CA GLN A 349 7.41 20.19 2.89
C GLN A 349 8.34 20.29 1.66
N PHE A 350 7.79 20.18 0.44
CA PHE A 350 8.59 20.32 -0.77
C PHE A 350 8.81 21.79 -1.13
N ALA A 351 7.89 22.68 -0.75
CA ALA A 351 8.07 24.12 -0.89
C ALA A 351 9.17 24.63 0.06
N GLU A 352 9.19 24.14 1.30
CA GLU A 352 10.27 24.38 2.28
C GLU A 352 11.61 23.87 1.73
N TYR A 353 11.64 22.68 1.14
CA TYR A 353 12.86 22.14 0.52
C TYR A 353 13.40 23.03 -0.60
N ILE A 354 12.52 23.53 -1.48
CA ILE A 354 12.92 24.48 -2.54
C ILE A 354 13.51 25.75 -1.91
N ASP A 355 12.86 26.30 -0.88
CA ASP A 355 13.30 27.54 -0.23
C ASP A 355 14.66 27.36 0.45
N ALA A 356 14.85 26.29 1.23
CA ALA A 356 16.11 25.96 1.87
C ALA A 356 17.26 25.76 0.86
N PHE A 357 16.97 25.16 -0.31
CA PHE A 357 17.96 24.96 -1.36
C PHE A 357 18.34 26.26 -2.08
N GLU A 358 17.36 27.11 -2.40
CA GLU A 358 17.57 28.36 -3.15
C GLU A 358 18.05 29.52 -2.27
N ASN A 359 17.67 29.53 -0.98
CA ASN A 359 17.95 30.59 0.00
C ASN A 359 18.72 30.06 1.22
N PRO A 360 19.95 29.53 1.06
CA PRO A 360 20.69 28.89 2.15
C PRO A 360 21.04 29.83 3.33
N ALA A 361 20.81 31.13 3.21
CA ALA A 361 21.08 32.13 4.25
C ALA A 361 19.93 32.31 5.26
N SER A 362 18.72 31.78 5.00
CA SER A 362 17.58 31.92 5.93
C SER A 362 17.57 30.90 7.08
N ASP A 363 18.35 29.82 6.97
CA ASP A 363 18.38 28.73 7.96
C ASP A 363 19.45 28.90 9.05
N ASP A 364 20.31 29.92 8.96
CA ASP A 364 21.45 30.12 9.86
C ASP A 364 21.23 31.23 10.93
N ASP A 365 20.06 31.87 10.95
CA ASP A 365 19.79 33.04 11.81
C ASP A 365 19.19 32.67 13.19
N GLY A 366 19.33 31.41 13.62
CA GLY A 366 18.59 30.83 14.75
C GLY A 366 19.39 30.46 16.00
N GLY A 367 20.73 30.54 16.01
CA GLY A 367 21.49 30.02 17.15
C GLY A 367 22.94 30.46 17.23
N ASP A 368 23.18 31.65 17.78
CA ASP A 368 24.14 31.90 18.87
C ASP A 368 24.40 33.40 18.97
N ASP A 369 23.68 34.06 19.87
CA ASP A 369 24.18 35.27 20.53
C ASP A 369 23.47 35.40 21.89
N VAL A 370 23.59 34.36 22.73
CA VAL A 370 23.50 34.55 24.18
C VAL A 370 24.83 35.13 24.62
N VAL A 371 24.97 36.44 24.46
CA VAL A 371 26.04 37.20 25.10
C VAL A 371 25.80 37.13 26.60
N GLU A 372 26.54 36.24 27.28
CA GLU A 372 26.71 36.31 28.74
C GLU A 372 27.46 37.62 29.05
N GLU A 373 26.74 38.64 29.48
CA GLU A 373 27.34 39.83 30.10
C GLU A 373 27.89 39.46 31.50
N GLU A 374 29.19 39.67 31.69
CA GLU A 374 29.94 39.51 32.95
C GLU A 374 29.50 40.46 34.07
#